data_AF-A0A7V1RJK8-F1
#
_entry.id   AF-A0A7V1RJK8-F1
#
_cell.length_a   1.000
_cell.length_b   1.000
_cell.length_c   1.000
_cell.angle_alpha   90.00
_cell.angle_beta   90.00
_cell.angle_gamma   90.00
#
_symmetry.space_group_name_H-M   'P 1'
#
loop_
_entity.id
_entity.type
_entity.pdbx_description
1 polymer ?
#
loop_
_entity_poly.entity_id
_entity_poly.type
_entity_poly.pdbx_seq_one_letter_code
_entity_poly.pdbx_strand_id
1 'polypeptide(L)'
;MTDARDGEGPGEGAGTVAGEPGGATILVVDDDPFILRLLEIELRASGFVVRTASDGAEGLARALEERPDLVLADVMMPTLDGFELTRRLRADPRTAGVPVIMLTARALSADKVEGLAAGADDYLVKPFDVAELVAHSSFEETCYLLWHGELPTRAQLTALRRELGEARALPDGALRVLRVLPADADPMDALRTATSALGALDPDGRAPAGEAARRIAGRLVAQFPTVVAAFHRLRQGLDPVAPTPTRGHAADFLAMLFGREPEPELARAMDVALILHADHELNASTFAARVTAATLSDMYAAVTSAVGTLKGPLHGGANEEVMRVLQEIGRLERVREVVHAKLERKEKIPGFGHRVYRTEDPRVRHLRRLARELGARAGDLTWFELT
;
A
#
# COMPACT_ATOMS: atom_id res chain seq x y z
N MET A 1 11.19 -27.95 -69.60
CA MET A 1 11.45 -26.63 -70.21
C MET A 1 11.30 -25.61 -69.09
N THR A 2 12.40 -25.32 -68.38
CA THR A 2 13.19 -24.07 -68.51
C THR A 2 12.34 -22.88 -68.04
N ASP A 3 12.69 -22.12 -67.01
CA ASP A 3 14.00 -21.54 -66.77
C ASP A 3 14.09 -20.97 -65.35
N ALA A 4 15.32 -20.92 -64.85
CA ALA A 4 15.74 -20.39 -63.56
C ALA A 4 15.61 -18.86 -63.49
N ARG A 5 15.38 -18.32 -62.29
CA ARG A 5 15.98 -17.04 -61.86
C ARG A 5 16.29 -17.07 -60.37
N ASP A 6 17.58 -16.91 -60.12
CA ASP A 6 18.27 -16.69 -58.86
C ASP A 6 17.84 -15.40 -58.16
N GLY A 7 18.04 -15.37 -56.85
CA GLY A 7 17.83 -14.21 -55.99
C GLY A 7 18.34 -14.50 -54.58
N GLU A 8 19.65 -14.36 -54.42
CA GLU A 8 20.51 -14.62 -53.26
C GLU A 8 19.96 -14.07 -51.93
N GLY A 9 20.01 -14.89 -50.89
CA GLY A 9 19.91 -14.43 -49.51
C GLY A 9 21.29 -13.98 -49.00
N PRO A 10 21.40 -12.90 -48.20
CA PRO A 10 22.58 -12.67 -47.39
C PRO A 10 22.41 -13.52 -46.12
N GLY A 11 23.29 -14.44 -45.77
CA GLY A 11 24.72 -14.25 -45.64
C GLY A 11 25.02 -14.19 -44.14
N GLU A 12 25.18 -15.37 -43.51
CA GLU A 12 25.67 -15.50 -42.14
C GLU A 12 27.07 -14.88 -42.04
N GLY A 13 27.13 -13.69 -41.45
CA GLY A 13 28.37 -13.03 -41.04
C GLY A 13 28.61 -13.26 -39.56
N ALA A 14 29.42 -14.26 -39.22
CA ALA A 14 30.10 -14.31 -37.93
C ALA A 14 31.19 -13.22 -37.91
N GLY A 15 31.04 -12.24 -36.99
CA GLY A 15 31.92 -11.08 -36.90
C GLY A 15 31.72 -10.24 -35.64
N THR A 16 32.12 -10.80 -34.50
CA THR A 16 32.90 -10.18 -33.40
C THR A 16 32.41 -8.92 -32.64
N VAL A 17 32.42 -9.12 -31.31
CA VAL A 17 32.55 -8.21 -30.14
C VAL A 17 31.29 -7.50 -29.64
N ALA A 18 30.76 -8.04 -28.54
CA ALA A 18 29.81 -7.40 -27.65
C ALA A 18 30.40 -6.12 -27.03
N GLY A 19 29.76 -4.99 -27.26
CA GLY A 19 29.88 -3.81 -26.41
C GLY A 19 28.82 -3.89 -25.31
N GLU A 20 29.23 -3.75 -24.05
CA GLU A 20 28.34 -3.67 -22.88
C GLU A 20 27.39 -2.46 -22.98
N PRO A 21 26.13 -2.54 -22.51
CA PRO A 21 25.27 -1.36 -22.43
C PRO A 21 25.70 -0.48 -21.25
N GLY A 22 26.47 0.57 -21.54
CA GLY A 22 26.82 1.62 -20.58
C GLY A 22 25.60 2.49 -20.25
N GLY A 23 24.77 2.06 -19.29
CA GLY A 23 23.68 2.86 -18.74
C GLY A 23 24.22 3.97 -17.83
N ALA A 24 23.56 5.12 -17.80
CA ALA A 24 23.92 6.23 -16.91
C ALA A 24 23.92 5.77 -15.44
N THR A 25 24.88 6.26 -14.66
CA THR A 25 25.08 5.91 -13.26
C THR A 25 24.35 6.88 -12.35
N ILE A 26 23.44 6.36 -11.53
CA ILE A 26 22.69 7.14 -10.54
C ILE A 26 23.17 6.76 -9.15
N LEU A 27 23.58 7.75 -8.35
CA LEU A 27 23.86 7.58 -6.93
C LEU A 27 22.63 7.97 -6.12
N VAL A 28 22.07 7.03 -5.36
CA VAL A 28 20.97 7.26 -4.43
C VAL A 28 21.53 7.36 -3.01
N VAL A 29 21.23 8.44 -2.30
CA VAL A 29 21.69 8.70 -0.94
C VAL A 29 20.47 8.88 -0.04
N ASP A 30 20.25 7.95 0.87
CA ASP A 30 19.10 7.94 1.79
C ASP A 30 19.48 7.09 3.01
N ASP A 31 19.14 7.54 4.21
CA ASP A 31 19.40 6.79 5.45
C ASP A 31 18.36 5.70 5.71
N ASP A 32 17.24 5.72 4.96
CA ASP A 32 16.26 4.64 4.96
C ASP A 32 16.65 3.52 3.98
N PRO A 33 17.03 2.31 4.48
CA PRO A 33 17.38 1.18 3.63
C PRO A 33 16.22 0.70 2.74
N PHE A 34 14.95 1.01 3.09
CA PHE A 34 13.79 0.71 2.26
C PHE A 34 13.77 1.58 0.99
N ILE A 35 13.94 2.89 1.14
CA ILE A 35 13.94 3.83 0.02
C ILE A 35 15.11 3.55 -0.93
N LEU A 36 16.30 3.31 -0.37
CA LEU A 36 17.46 2.88 -1.17
C LEU A 36 17.13 1.65 -2.02
N ARG A 37 16.51 0.63 -1.42
CA ARG A 37 16.22 -0.63 -2.12
C ARG A 37 15.13 -0.46 -3.17
N LEU A 38 14.08 0.30 -2.87
CA LEU A 38 13.00 0.58 -3.81
C LEU A 38 13.52 1.30 -5.05
N LEU A 39 14.25 2.40 -4.86
CA LEU A 39 14.84 3.17 -5.96
C LEU A 39 15.87 2.35 -6.74
N GLU A 40 16.68 1.53 -6.06
CA GLU A 40 17.63 0.62 -6.71
C GLU A 40 16.93 -0.36 -7.65
N ILE A 41 15.79 -0.95 -7.24
CA ILE A 41 15.02 -1.88 -8.08
C ILE A 41 14.44 -1.15 -9.30
N GLU A 42 13.74 -0.03 -9.07
CA GLU A 42 13.03 0.71 -10.13
C GLU A 42 13.99 1.30 -11.19
N LEU A 43 15.07 1.92 -10.73
CA LEU A 43 16.06 2.53 -11.62
C LEU A 43 16.86 1.47 -12.39
N ARG A 44 17.22 0.35 -11.77
CA ARG A 44 17.87 -0.77 -12.50
C ARG A 44 16.94 -1.42 -13.50
N ALA A 45 15.66 -1.60 -13.16
CA ALA A 45 14.66 -2.09 -14.12
C ALA A 45 14.51 -1.15 -15.33
N SER A 46 14.78 0.15 -15.13
CA SER A 46 14.81 1.19 -16.17
C SER A 46 16.14 1.27 -16.94
N GLY A 47 17.11 0.40 -16.65
CA GLY A 47 18.39 0.30 -17.38
C GLY A 47 19.54 1.16 -16.84
N PHE A 48 19.37 1.78 -15.67
CA PHE A 48 20.42 2.58 -15.03
C PHE A 48 21.38 1.74 -14.18
N VAL A 49 22.63 2.19 -14.07
CA VAL A 49 23.60 1.65 -13.11
C VAL A 49 23.38 2.35 -11.78
N VAL A 50 22.82 1.65 -10.78
CA VAL A 50 22.53 2.27 -9.49
C VAL A 50 23.62 1.98 -8.46
N ARG A 51 24.05 3.04 -7.77
CA ARG A 51 24.89 3.05 -6.56
C ARG A 51 24.09 3.61 -5.41
N THR A 52 24.38 3.16 -4.19
CA THR A 52 23.65 3.56 -2.98
C THR A 52 24.61 4.01 -1.90
N ALA A 53 24.21 4.96 -1.08
CA ALA A 53 24.88 5.38 0.15
C ALA A 53 23.85 5.56 1.27
N SER A 54 24.21 5.13 2.47
CA SER A 54 23.31 5.14 3.65
C SER A 54 23.38 6.41 4.50
N ASP A 55 24.25 7.35 4.15
CA ASP A 55 24.32 8.66 4.77
C ASP A 55 24.99 9.67 3.82
N GLY A 56 24.88 10.96 4.16
CA GLY A 56 25.44 12.04 3.33
C GLY A 56 26.96 12.04 3.23
N ALA A 57 27.69 11.52 4.22
CA ALA A 57 29.16 11.47 4.18
C ALA A 57 29.65 10.37 3.21
N GLU A 58 29.04 9.19 3.27
CA GLU A 58 29.24 8.12 2.30
C GLU A 58 28.82 8.58 0.89
N GLY A 59 27.67 9.27 0.78
CA GLY A 59 27.20 9.83 -0.47
C GLY A 59 28.20 10.80 -1.12
N LEU A 60 28.78 11.70 -0.32
CA LEU A 60 29.83 12.61 -0.80
C LEU A 60 31.09 11.87 -1.24
N ALA A 61 31.57 10.90 -0.45
CA ALA A 61 32.77 10.14 -0.77
C ALA A 61 32.61 9.39 -2.10
N ARG A 62 31.46 8.71 -2.29
CA ARG A 62 31.15 7.98 -3.52
C ARG A 62 30.97 8.91 -4.71
N ALA A 63 30.31 10.06 -4.55
CA ALA A 63 30.16 11.01 -5.64
C ALA A 63 31.52 11.51 -6.16
N LEU A 64 32.49 11.72 -5.27
CA LEU A 64 33.84 12.15 -5.63
C LEU A 64 34.67 11.04 -6.30
N GLU A 65 34.48 9.80 -5.88
CA GLU A 65 35.20 8.63 -6.40
C GLU A 65 34.59 8.12 -7.72
N GLU A 66 33.29 7.89 -7.73
CA GLU A 66 32.56 7.18 -8.80
C GLU A 66 32.00 8.13 -9.87
N ARG A 67 31.88 9.43 -9.59
CA ARG A 67 31.39 10.49 -10.50
C ARG A 67 30.10 10.10 -11.23
N PRO A 68 28.97 9.96 -10.51
CA PRO A 68 27.70 9.58 -11.10
C PRO A 68 27.17 10.65 -12.07
N ASP A 69 26.31 10.23 -12.98
CA ASP A 69 25.59 11.10 -13.94
C ASP A 69 24.42 11.84 -13.28
N LEU A 70 23.94 11.37 -12.12
CA LEU A 70 22.87 11.97 -11.31
C LEU A 70 23.01 11.55 -9.85
N VAL A 71 22.74 12.47 -8.92
CA VAL A 71 22.55 12.17 -7.50
C VAL A 71 21.08 12.35 -7.14
N LEU A 72 20.46 11.31 -6.58
CA LEU A 72 19.19 11.42 -5.84
C LEU A 72 19.52 11.44 -4.36
N ALA A 73 19.18 12.51 -3.65
CA ALA A 73 19.55 12.68 -2.24
C ALA A 73 18.33 12.98 -1.38
N ASP A 74 18.15 12.24 -0.30
CA ASP A 74 17.19 12.63 0.74
C ASP A 74 17.56 13.98 1.34
N VAL A 75 16.55 14.80 1.62
CA VAL A 75 16.69 16.03 2.38
C VAL A 75 17.10 15.74 3.82
N MET A 76 16.49 14.75 4.48
CA MET A 76 16.56 14.57 5.93
C MET A 76 17.45 13.41 6.35
N MET A 77 18.78 13.58 6.29
CA MET A 77 19.74 12.55 6.73
C MET A 77 20.51 12.94 8.01
N PRO A 78 20.92 11.99 8.86
CA PRO A 78 21.72 12.27 10.06
C PRO A 78 23.11 12.81 9.73
N THR A 79 23.63 13.71 10.58
CA THR A 79 24.97 14.31 10.51
C THR A 79 25.20 15.25 9.31
N LEU A 80 24.99 14.74 8.09
CA LEU A 80 25.16 15.46 6.83
C LEU A 80 23.87 15.30 6.03
N ASP A 81 23.03 16.32 6.09
CA ASP A 81 21.73 16.36 5.43
C ASP A 81 21.86 16.59 3.91
N GLY A 82 20.76 16.43 3.16
CA GLY A 82 20.75 16.58 1.71
C GLY A 82 21.16 17.97 1.23
N PHE A 83 20.87 19.02 2.02
CA PHE A 83 21.25 20.39 1.70
C PHE A 83 22.76 20.59 1.78
N GLU A 84 23.37 20.16 2.88
CA GLU A 84 24.81 20.23 3.09
C GLU A 84 25.58 19.33 2.12
N LEU A 85 25.04 18.14 1.80
CA LEU A 85 25.58 17.28 0.75
C LEU A 85 25.65 18.03 -0.58
N THR A 86 24.53 18.64 -0.97
CA THR A 86 24.43 19.39 -2.23
C THR A 86 25.39 20.56 -2.26
N ARG A 87 25.49 21.34 -1.18
CA ARG A 87 26.46 22.45 -1.08
C ARG A 87 27.90 21.97 -1.28
N ARG A 88 28.27 20.82 -0.68
CA ARG A 88 29.62 20.25 -0.82
C ARG A 88 29.89 19.72 -2.23
N LEU A 89 28.90 19.07 -2.85
CA LEU A 89 29.02 18.63 -4.24
C LEU A 89 29.22 19.82 -5.19
N ARG A 90 28.53 20.95 -4.95
CA ARG A 90 28.69 22.20 -5.71
C ARG A 90 30.03 22.91 -5.47
N ALA A 91 30.59 22.78 -4.27
CA ALA A 91 31.87 23.41 -3.94
C ALA A 91 33.08 22.69 -4.55
N ASP A 92 32.96 21.39 -4.90
CA ASP A 92 34.05 20.62 -5.49
C ASP A 92 33.97 20.62 -7.03
N PRO A 93 35.01 21.09 -7.75
CA PRO A 93 35.02 21.12 -9.22
C PRO A 93 34.77 19.76 -9.91
N ARG A 94 35.02 18.65 -9.21
CA ARG A 94 34.81 17.29 -9.74
C ARG A 94 33.34 16.89 -9.81
N THR A 95 32.51 17.47 -8.94
CA THR A 95 31.08 17.13 -8.79
C THR A 95 30.15 18.31 -9.04
N ALA A 96 30.68 19.53 -9.20
CA ALA A 96 29.86 20.74 -9.33
C ALA A 96 28.85 20.68 -10.48
N GLY A 97 29.17 19.97 -11.57
CA GLY A 97 28.30 19.78 -12.73
C GLY A 97 27.39 18.55 -12.68
N VAL A 98 27.46 17.73 -11.64
CA VAL A 98 26.60 16.54 -11.52
C VAL A 98 25.19 16.98 -11.12
N PRO A 99 24.14 16.66 -11.89
CA PRO A 99 22.77 16.96 -11.49
C PRO A 99 22.42 16.35 -10.13
N VAL A 100 21.71 17.11 -9.30
CA VAL A 100 21.22 16.68 -7.97
C VAL A 100 19.72 16.91 -7.91
N ILE A 101 18.97 15.83 -7.68
CA ILE A 101 17.53 15.88 -7.41
C ILE A 101 17.31 15.51 -5.94
N MET A 102 16.65 16.38 -5.19
CA MET A 102 16.34 16.11 -3.78
C MET A 102 15.06 15.30 -3.62
N LEU A 103 15.10 14.30 -2.74
CA LEU A 103 13.94 13.52 -2.31
C LEU A 103 13.42 14.12 -0.99
N THR A 104 12.16 14.57 -0.95
CA THR A 104 11.57 15.18 0.26
C THR A 104 10.29 14.49 0.66
N ALA A 105 10.07 14.26 1.96
CA ALA A 105 8.78 13.80 2.48
C ALA A 105 7.69 14.90 2.45
N ARG A 106 8.06 16.17 2.18
CA ARG A 106 7.17 17.33 2.28
C ARG A 106 7.03 18.04 0.95
N ALA A 107 5.79 18.22 0.49
CA ALA A 107 5.46 19.06 -0.67
C ALA A 107 5.50 20.57 -0.38
N LEU A 108 6.06 21.01 0.76
CA LEU A 108 6.04 22.42 1.16
C LEU A 108 7.01 23.26 0.31
N SER A 109 6.57 24.48 -0.01
CA SER A 109 7.33 25.46 -0.78
C SER A 109 8.62 25.92 -0.11
N ALA A 110 8.77 25.78 1.21
CA ALA A 110 9.97 26.18 1.95
C ALA A 110 11.18 25.27 1.64
N ASP A 111 11.01 23.95 1.66
CA ASP A 111 12.09 22.99 1.41
C ASP A 111 12.56 23.04 -0.05
N LYS A 112 11.64 23.36 -0.98
CA LYS A 112 11.95 23.63 -2.39
C LYS A 112 12.77 24.90 -2.58
N VAL A 113 12.50 25.95 -1.80
CA VAL A 113 13.28 27.19 -1.84
C VAL A 113 14.67 26.97 -1.26
N GLU A 114 14.78 26.23 -0.15
CA GLU A 114 16.04 26.02 0.55
C GLU A 114 17.04 25.18 -0.24
N GLY A 115 16.62 24.08 -0.86
CA GLY A 115 17.54 23.25 -1.63
C GLY A 115 17.81 23.73 -3.06
N LEU A 116 16.90 24.51 -3.70
CA LEU A 116 17.28 25.31 -4.88
C LEU A 116 18.39 26.30 -4.49
N ALA A 117 18.29 26.93 -3.31
CA ALA A 117 19.34 27.79 -2.78
C ALA A 117 20.62 27.01 -2.40
N ALA A 118 20.50 25.74 -1.99
CA ALA A 118 21.64 24.84 -1.76
C ALA A 118 22.29 24.35 -3.06
N GLY A 119 21.63 24.54 -4.21
CA GLY A 119 22.14 24.22 -5.54
C GLY A 119 21.60 22.93 -6.15
N ALA A 120 20.50 22.37 -5.65
CA ALA A 120 19.83 21.26 -6.32
C ALA A 120 19.18 21.72 -7.63
N ASP A 121 19.08 20.80 -8.59
CA ASP A 121 18.53 21.05 -9.92
C ASP A 121 17.01 20.80 -9.95
N ASP A 122 16.50 19.86 -9.15
CA ASP A 122 15.06 19.58 -9.03
C ASP A 122 14.72 18.83 -7.72
N TYR A 123 13.43 18.53 -7.53
CA TYR A 123 12.89 17.81 -6.38
C TYR A 123 11.86 16.76 -6.75
N LEU A 124 11.88 15.66 -6.01
CA LEU A 124 10.84 14.63 -6.02
C LEU A 124 10.32 14.42 -4.60
N VAL A 125 9.02 14.19 -4.47
CA VAL A 125 8.42 13.86 -3.17
C VAL A 125 8.61 12.37 -2.92
N LYS A 126 9.20 12.01 -1.78
CA LYS A 126 9.35 10.63 -1.32
C LYS A 126 7.97 9.95 -1.27
N PRO A 127 7.87 8.64 -1.54
CA PRO A 127 6.74 7.88 -1.02
C PRO A 127 6.78 7.96 0.52
N PHE A 128 5.63 8.26 1.14
CA PHE A 128 5.51 8.51 2.58
C PHE A 128 5.96 7.32 3.43
N ASP A 129 6.64 7.58 4.55
CA ASP A 129 6.98 6.54 5.51
C ASP A 129 5.72 6.04 6.23
N VAL A 130 5.46 4.74 6.10
CA VAL A 130 4.34 4.06 6.75
C VAL A 130 4.46 4.15 8.28
N ALA A 131 5.68 4.16 8.84
CA ALA A 131 5.88 4.30 10.27
C ALA A 131 5.41 5.66 10.80
N GLU A 132 5.68 6.74 10.05
CA GLU A 132 5.19 8.10 10.34
C GLU A 132 3.66 8.18 10.28
N LEU A 133 3.04 7.60 9.25
CA LEU A 133 1.57 7.55 9.15
C LEU A 133 0.95 6.77 10.32
N VAL A 134 1.53 5.62 10.67
CA VAL A 134 1.09 4.81 11.81
C VAL A 134 1.30 5.52 13.14
N ALA A 135 2.31 6.37 13.28
CA ALA A 135 2.56 7.09 14.53
C ALA A 135 1.65 8.33 14.67
N HIS A 136 1.43 9.06 13.58
CA HIS A 136 0.94 10.44 13.64
C HIS A 136 -0.30 10.74 12.81
N SER A 137 -0.81 9.77 12.04
CA SER A 137 -1.99 9.96 11.20
C SER A 137 -3.15 9.03 11.58
N SER A 138 -4.33 9.45 11.14
CA SER A 138 -5.56 8.66 11.11
C SER A 138 -5.80 8.03 9.73
N PHE A 139 -6.67 7.03 9.67
CA PHE A 139 -7.06 6.43 8.40
C PHE A 139 -7.72 7.46 7.46
N GLU A 140 -8.45 8.45 7.97
CA GLU A 140 -9.02 9.49 7.10
C GLU A 140 -7.95 10.41 6.50
N GLU A 141 -6.89 10.74 7.25
CA GLU A 141 -5.73 11.48 6.71
C GLU A 141 -5.00 10.68 5.64
N THR A 142 -4.85 9.38 5.86
CA THR A 142 -4.24 8.46 4.87
C THR A 142 -5.09 8.34 3.62
N CYS A 143 -6.42 8.25 3.76
CA CYS A 143 -7.33 8.31 2.61
C CYS A 143 -7.14 9.63 1.84
N TYR A 144 -7.12 10.77 2.53
CA TYR A 144 -6.92 12.07 1.91
C TYR A 144 -5.58 12.12 1.14
N LEU A 145 -4.51 11.65 1.76
CA LEU A 145 -3.19 11.52 1.17
C LEU A 145 -3.19 10.72 -0.13
N LEU A 146 -3.77 9.52 -0.11
CA LEU A 146 -3.84 8.64 -1.28
C LEU A 146 -4.64 9.26 -2.44
N TRP A 147 -5.65 10.07 -2.10
CA TRP A 147 -6.52 10.69 -3.10
C TRP A 147 -6.04 12.03 -3.64
N HIS A 148 -5.27 12.78 -2.85
CA HIS A 148 -4.84 14.15 -3.18
C HIS A 148 -3.33 14.29 -3.37
N GLY A 149 -2.54 13.31 -2.95
CA GLY A 149 -1.08 13.35 -3.00
C GLY A 149 -0.44 14.17 -1.87
N GLU A 150 -1.23 14.71 -0.94
CA GLU A 150 -0.77 15.52 0.19
C GLU A 150 -1.59 15.25 1.45
N LEU A 151 -1.01 15.45 2.64
CA LEU A 151 -1.75 15.35 3.91
C LEU A 151 -2.72 16.54 4.05
N PRO A 152 -3.91 16.33 4.63
CA PRO A 152 -4.90 17.40 4.74
C PRO A 152 -4.52 18.44 5.78
N THR A 153 -4.88 19.69 5.53
CA THR A 153 -5.04 20.70 6.60
C THR A 153 -6.18 20.30 7.53
N ARG A 154 -6.23 20.90 8.73
CA ARG A 154 -7.31 20.65 9.71
C ARG A 154 -8.71 20.90 9.13
N ALA A 155 -8.86 21.92 8.28
CA ALA A 155 -10.13 22.23 7.63
C ALA A 155 -10.52 21.16 6.60
N GLN A 156 -9.57 20.74 5.75
CA GLN A 156 -9.77 19.65 4.78
C GLN A 156 -10.10 18.32 5.48
N LEU A 157 -9.40 17.99 6.57
CA LEU A 157 -9.67 16.78 7.36
C LEU A 157 -11.07 16.82 7.98
N THR A 158 -11.48 17.98 8.52
CA THR A 158 -12.83 18.16 9.08
C THR A 158 -13.89 17.98 8.00
N ALA A 159 -13.67 18.54 6.81
CA ALA A 159 -14.57 18.37 5.68
C ALA A 159 -14.65 16.91 5.22
N LEU A 160 -13.52 16.23 5.10
CA LEU A 160 -13.48 14.82 4.71
C LEU A 160 -14.19 13.92 5.72
N ARG A 161 -13.94 14.12 7.02
CA ARG A 161 -14.61 13.33 8.07
C ARG A 161 -16.13 13.49 8.03
N ARG A 162 -16.61 14.72 7.78
CA ARG A 162 -18.05 14.97 7.59
C ARG A 162 -18.58 14.25 6.35
N GLU A 163 -17.91 14.38 5.21
CA GLU A 163 -18.30 13.71 3.96
C GLU A 163 -18.39 12.18 4.14
N LEU A 164 -17.34 11.57 4.71
CA LEU A 164 -17.33 10.14 4.98
C LEU A 164 -18.40 9.75 6.00
N GLY A 165 -18.62 10.55 7.05
CA GLY A 165 -19.63 10.33 8.08
C GLY A 165 -21.06 10.33 7.54
N GLU A 166 -21.38 11.30 6.68
CA GLU A 166 -22.69 11.43 6.03
C GLU A 166 -22.95 10.30 5.02
N ALA A 167 -21.90 9.73 4.43
CA ALA A 167 -22.00 8.67 3.43
C ALA A 167 -22.12 7.25 4.00
N ARG A 168 -21.92 7.02 5.31
CA ARG A 168 -21.84 5.66 5.89
C ARG A 168 -23.13 4.84 5.79
N ALA A 169 -24.27 5.51 5.88
CA ALA A 169 -25.56 4.83 5.86
C ALA A 169 -25.76 4.09 4.53
N LEU A 170 -26.22 2.84 4.61
CA LEU A 170 -26.55 2.05 3.44
C LEU A 170 -27.93 2.43 2.91
N PRO A 171 -28.11 2.54 1.58
CA PRO A 171 -29.43 2.59 0.99
C PRO A 171 -30.24 1.34 1.35
N ASP A 172 -31.57 1.47 1.52
CA ASP A 172 -32.45 0.35 1.90
C ASP A 172 -32.31 -0.86 0.97
N GLY A 173 -32.08 -0.63 -0.32
CA GLY A 173 -31.84 -1.68 -1.30
C GLY A 173 -30.62 -2.54 -0.97
N ALA A 174 -29.51 -1.91 -0.59
CA ALA A 174 -28.28 -2.62 -0.20
C ALA A 174 -28.48 -3.40 1.10
N LEU A 175 -29.20 -2.84 2.07
CA LEU A 175 -29.51 -3.54 3.32
C LEU A 175 -30.44 -4.76 3.10
N ARG A 176 -31.41 -4.65 2.18
CA ARG A 176 -32.25 -5.79 1.78
C ARG A 176 -31.45 -6.90 1.13
N VAL A 177 -30.47 -6.56 0.28
CA VAL A 177 -29.55 -7.55 -0.31
C VAL A 177 -28.82 -8.32 0.80
N LEU A 178 -28.29 -7.64 1.81
CA LEU A 178 -27.62 -8.32 2.93
C LEU A 178 -28.54 -9.25 3.73
N ARG A 179 -29.82 -8.88 3.89
CA ARG A 179 -30.80 -9.68 4.65
C ARG A 179 -31.22 -10.97 3.94
N VAL A 180 -31.17 -11.02 2.60
CA VAL A 180 -31.55 -12.22 1.85
C VAL A 180 -30.40 -13.20 1.65
N LEU A 181 -29.16 -12.78 1.94
CA LEU A 181 -28.02 -13.69 1.88
C LEU A 181 -28.11 -14.76 2.98
N PRO A 182 -27.68 -16.00 2.68
CA PRO A 182 -27.58 -17.04 3.70
C PRO A 182 -26.66 -16.63 4.85
N ALA A 183 -26.99 -17.02 6.08
CA ALA A 183 -26.17 -16.70 7.26
C ALA A 183 -24.78 -17.40 7.25
N ASP A 184 -24.66 -18.49 6.51
CA ASP A 184 -23.42 -19.23 6.28
C ASP A 184 -22.65 -18.77 5.02
N ALA A 185 -23.16 -17.76 4.30
CA ALA A 185 -22.44 -17.21 3.16
C ALA A 185 -21.10 -16.58 3.60
N ASP A 186 -20.11 -16.71 2.73
CA ASP A 186 -18.79 -16.12 2.92
C ASP A 186 -18.91 -14.58 3.04
N PRO A 187 -18.33 -13.95 4.07
CA PRO A 187 -18.38 -12.49 4.22
C PRO A 187 -17.86 -11.71 3.00
N MET A 188 -16.89 -12.25 2.26
CA MET A 188 -16.39 -11.63 1.03
C MET A 188 -17.41 -11.73 -0.12
N ASP A 189 -18.24 -12.78 -0.17
CA ASP A 189 -19.34 -12.87 -1.13
C ASP A 189 -20.45 -11.86 -0.79
N ALA A 190 -20.72 -11.64 0.51
CA ALA A 190 -21.64 -10.60 0.95
C ALA A 190 -21.14 -9.21 0.58
N LEU A 191 -19.86 -8.90 0.84
CA LEU A 191 -19.24 -7.63 0.44
C LEU A 191 -19.26 -7.44 -1.08
N ARG A 192 -18.90 -8.47 -1.86
CA ARG A 192 -18.95 -8.41 -3.33
C ARG A 192 -20.36 -8.11 -3.84
N THR A 193 -21.36 -8.81 -3.30
CA THR A 193 -22.77 -8.65 -3.71
C THR A 193 -23.31 -7.27 -3.33
N ALA A 194 -23.03 -6.81 -2.12
CA ALA A 194 -23.40 -5.47 -1.66
C ALA A 194 -22.70 -4.37 -2.48
N THR A 195 -21.42 -4.53 -2.80
CA THR A 195 -20.67 -3.58 -3.65
C THR A 195 -21.32 -3.43 -5.03
N SER A 196 -21.68 -4.56 -5.66
CA SER A 196 -22.40 -4.54 -6.94
C SER A 196 -23.77 -3.87 -6.82
N ALA A 197 -24.52 -4.16 -5.74
CA ALA A 197 -25.82 -3.53 -5.50
C ALA A 197 -25.70 -2.01 -5.25
N LEU A 198 -24.68 -1.57 -4.51
CA LEU A 198 -24.41 -0.14 -4.28
C LEU A 198 -24.20 0.60 -5.60
N GLY A 199 -23.48 0.01 -6.56
CA GLY A 199 -23.29 0.63 -7.88
C GLY A 199 -24.58 0.80 -8.67
N ALA A 200 -25.55 -0.11 -8.51
CA ALA A 200 -26.87 0.02 -9.14
C ALA A 200 -27.78 1.05 -8.45
N LEU A 201 -27.50 1.37 -7.18
CA LEU A 201 -28.30 2.27 -6.34
C LEU A 201 -27.72 3.68 -6.25
N ASP A 202 -26.44 3.86 -6.59
CA ASP A 202 -25.76 5.16 -6.58
C ASP A 202 -26.15 5.99 -7.82
N PRO A 203 -26.63 7.25 -7.67
CA PRO A 203 -26.86 8.17 -8.78
C PRO A 203 -25.64 8.38 -9.69
N ASP A 204 -24.43 8.36 -9.13
CA ASP A 204 -23.19 8.47 -9.89
C ASP A 204 -22.69 7.10 -10.39
N GLY A 205 -23.38 5.99 -10.12
CA GLY A 205 -22.86 4.62 -10.30
C GLY A 205 -22.49 4.26 -11.74
N ARG A 206 -23.02 4.98 -12.73
CA ARG A 206 -22.67 4.84 -14.17
C ARG A 206 -21.83 5.99 -14.71
N ALA A 207 -21.43 6.93 -13.86
CA ALA A 207 -20.64 8.06 -14.29
C ALA A 207 -19.28 7.58 -14.81
N PRO A 208 -18.80 8.11 -15.95
CA PRO A 208 -17.48 7.79 -16.45
C PRO A 208 -16.39 8.24 -15.46
N ALA A 209 -15.19 7.67 -15.61
CA ALA A 209 -14.03 8.07 -14.83
C ALA A 209 -13.80 9.59 -14.94
N GLY A 210 -13.63 10.27 -13.79
CA GLY A 210 -13.55 11.73 -13.72
C GLY A 210 -14.08 12.28 -12.40
N GLU A 211 -14.79 13.41 -12.42
CA GLU A 211 -15.22 14.15 -11.22
C GLU A 211 -16.10 13.32 -10.24
N ALA A 212 -16.87 12.36 -10.74
CA ALA A 212 -17.69 11.48 -9.91
C ALA A 212 -16.87 10.40 -9.18
N ALA A 213 -15.71 10.01 -9.71
CA ALA A 213 -14.89 8.92 -9.19
C ALA A 213 -14.49 9.17 -7.73
N ARG A 214 -14.18 10.42 -7.37
CA ARG A 214 -13.81 10.79 -5.99
C ARG A 214 -14.97 10.62 -5.01
N ARG A 215 -16.19 10.98 -5.42
CA ARG A 215 -17.41 10.82 -4.60
C ARG A 215 -17.78 9.36 -4.43
N ILE A 216 -17.67 8.56 -5.51
CA ILE A 216 -17.89 7.11 -5.46
C ILE A 216 -16.86 6.45 -4.53
N ALA A 217 -15.58 6.80 -4.66
CA ALA A 217 -14.53 6.31 -3.76
C ALA A 217 -14.80 6.67 -2.30
N GLY A 218 -15.23 7.91 -2.01
CA GLY A 218 -15.64 8.35 -0.68
C GLY A 218 -16.80 7.52 -0.12
N ARG A 219 -17.84 7.29 -0.92
CA ARG A 219 -18.98 6.43 -0.53
C ARG A 219 -18.58 4.99 -0.29
N LEU A 220 -17.77 4.39 -1.16
CA LEU A 220 -17.27 3.02 -1.00
C LEU A 220 -16.47 2.87 0.30
N VAL A 221 -15.52 3.78 0.56
CA VAL A 221 -14.76 3.79 1.82
C VAL A 221 -15.70 3.92 3.00
N ALA A 222 -16.65 4.86 2.97
CA ALA A 222 -17.58 5.10 4.07
C ALA A 222 -18.54 3.92 4.35
N GLN A 223 -19.02 3.24 3.30
CA GLN A 223 -20.09 2.24 3.40
C GLN A 223 -19.59 0.81 3.65
N PHE A 224 -18.35 0.49 3.26
CA PHE A 224 -17.78 -0.86 3.44
C PHE A 224 -17.80 -1.33 4.91
N PRO A 225 -17.41 -0.52 5.90
CA PRO A 225 -17.54 -0.90 7.31
C PRO A 225 -18.98 -1.25 7.71
N THR A 226 -19.97 -0.47 7.23
CA THR A 226 -21.38 -0.71 7.51
C THR A 226 -21.86 -2.00 6.84
N VAL A 227 -21.42 -2.31 5.62
CA VAL A 227 -21.70 -3.60 4.96
C VAL A 227 -21.16 -4.77 5.78
N VAL A 228 -19.88 -4.72 6.17
CA VAL A 228 -19.22 -5.79 6.93
C VAL A 228 -19.87 -5.99 8.29
N ALA A 229 -20.08 -4.89 9.04
CA ALA A 229 -20.70 -4.96 10.37
C ALA A 229 -22.17 -5.42 10.30
N ALA A 230 -22.95 -4.92 9.34
CA ALA A 230 -24.34 -5.34 9.17
C ALA A 230 -24.44 -6.84 8.85
N PHE A 231 -23.64 -7.34 7.91
CA PHE A 231 -23.68 -8.77 7.56
C PHE A 231 -23.20 -9.65 8.72
N HIS A 232 -22.14 -9.24 9.44
CA HIS A 232 -21.66 -9.96 10.63
C HIS A 232 -22.74 -10.12 11.71
N ARG A 233 -23.57 -9.10 11.92
CA ARG A 233 -24.66 -9.14 12.89
C ARG A 233 -25.84 -9.96 12.38
N LEU A 234 -26.24 -9.77 11.14
CA LEU A 234 -27.35 -10.51 10.52
C LEU A 234 -27.12 -12.02 10.57
N ARG A 235 -25.89 -12.49 10.29
CA ARG A 235 -25.56 -13.93 10.39
C ARG A 235 -25.56 -14.50 11.81
N GLN A 236 -25.59 -13.63 12.83
CA GLN A 236 -25.74 -14.00 14.24
C GLN A 236 -27.19 -13.83 14.72
N GLY A 237 -28.13 -13.50 13.83
CA GLY A 237 -29.52 -13.20 14.19
C GLY A 237 -29.69 -11.86 14.91
N LEU A 238 -28.70 -10.96 14.83
CA LEU A 238 -28.75 -9.64 15.43
C LEU A 238 -29.12 -8.57 14.39
N ASP A 239 -29.86 -7.56 14.82
CA ASP A 239 -30.15 -6.41 13.97
C ASP A 239 -28.88 -5.56 13.71
N PRO A 240 -28.70 -5.03 12.48
CA PRO A 240 -27.65 -4.06 12.16
C PRO A 240 -27.73 -2.82 13.05
N VAL A 241 -26.56 -2.30 13.43
CA VAL A 241 -26.43 -1.04 14.18
C VAL A 241 -26.16 0.08 13.18
N ALA A 242 -26.89 1.20 13.31
CA ALA A 242 -26.71 2.34 12.43
C ALA A 242 -25.34 3.02 12.66
N PRO A 243 -24.66 3.50 11.60
CA PRO A 243 -23.42 4.26 11.74
C PRO A 243 -23.66 5.60 12.45
N THR A 244 -22.64 6.10 13.13
CA THR A 244 -22.67 7.43 13.77
C THR A 244 -21.80 8.41 12.97
N PRO A 245 -22.39 9.37 12.23
CA PRO A 245 -21.65 10.22 11.29
C PRO A 245 -20.47 10.99 11.88
N THR A 246 -20.54 11.35 13.16
CA THR A 246 -19.50 12.16 13.83
C THR A 246 -18.35 11.34 14.42
N ARG A 247 -18.49 10.01 14.51
CA ARG A 247 -17.45 9.13 15.07
C ARG A 247 -16.33 8.91 14.05
N GLY A 248 -15.09 8.73 14.48
CA GLY A 248 -13.98 8.36 13.57
C GLY A 248 -14.21 7.01 12.88
N HIS A 249 -13.62 6.81 11.71
CA HIS A 249 -13.91 5.68 10.82
C HIS A 249 -13.72 4.30 11.49
N ALA A 250 -12.54 4.07 12.09
CA ALA A 250 -12.23 2.83 12.78
C ALA A 250 -13.11 2.58 14.01
N ALA A 251 -13.37 3.62 14.80
CA ALA A 251 -14.22 3.53 15.98
C ALA A 251 -15.68 3.22 15.60
N ASP A 252 -16.20 3.83 14.53
CA ASP A 252 -17.56 3.56 14.05
C ASP A 252 -17.73 2.16 13.52
N PHE A 253 -16.72 1.63 12.81
CA PHE A 253 -16.70 0.22 12.42
C PHE A 253 -16.84 -0.71 13.62
N LEU A 254 -16.00 -0.55 14.64
CA LEU A 254 -16.04 -1.40 15.85
C LEU A 254 -17.36 -1.23 16.62
N ALA A 255 -17.87 -0.01 16.71
CA ALA A 255 -19.14 0.28 17.35
C ALA A 255 -20.30 -0.44 16.66
N MET A 256 -20.36 -0.38 15.33
CA MET A 256 -21.37 -1.10 14.55
C MET A 256 -21.19 -2.62 14.66
N LEU A 257 -19.96 -3.11 14.62
CA LEU A 257 -19.65 -4.56 14.66
C LEU A 257 -20.11 -5.18 15.99
N PHE A 258 -19.73 -4.57 17.11
CA PHE A 258 -20.00 -5.11 18.45
C PHE A 258 -21.28 -4.58 19.10
N GLY A 259 -21.89 -3.52 18.55
CA GLY A 259 -23.08 -2.88 19.11
C GLY A 259 -22.85 -2.15 20.43
N ARG A 260 -21.62 -1.68 20.68
CA ARG A 260 -21.22 -0.92 21.87
C ARG A 260 -20.07 0.02 21.56
N GLU A 261 -19.88 1.08 22.34
CA GLU A 261 -18.74 1.99 22.16
C GLU A 261 -17.41 1.22 22.31
N PRO A 262 -16.47 1.35 21.34
CA PRO A 262 -15.18 0.70 21.45
C PRO A 262 -14.28 1.40 22.45
N GLU A 263 -13.37 0.65 23.05
CA GLU A 263 -12.27 1.23 23.82
C GLU A 263 -11.38 2.07 22.88
N PRO A 264 -10.90 3.25 23.32
CA PRO A 264 -10.06 4.12 22.51
C PRO A 264 -8.83 3.42 21.91
N GLU A 265 -8.22 2.52 22.67
CA GLU A 265 -7.04 1.76 22.25
C GLU A 265 -7.38 0.73 21.16
N LEU A 266 -8.54 0.08 21.24
CA LEU A 266 -9.01 -0.83 20.20
C LEU A 266 -9.35 -0.06 18.92
N ALA A 267 -9.99 1.09 19.06
CA ALA A 267 -10.24 1.99 17.93
C ALA A 267 -8.93 2.44 17.27
N ARG A 268 -7.91 2.79 18.06
CA ARG A 268 -6.60 3.16 17.52
C ARG A 268 -5.88 1.98 16.86
N ALA A 269 -5.93 0.79 17.44
CA ALA A 269 -5.32 -0.39 16.83
C ALA A 269 -5.98 -0.74 15.49
N MET A 270 -7.31 -0.63 15.40
CA MET A 270 -8.05 -0.80 14.15
C MET A 270 -7.70 0.28 13.12
N ASP A 271 -7.59 1.54 13.55
CA ASP A 271 -7.18 2.65 12.68
C ASP A 271 -5.78 2.42 12.08
N VAL A 272 -4.81 1.98 12.90
CA VAL A 272 -3.47 1.59 12.41
C VAL A 272 -3.55 0.41 11.45
N ALA A 273 -4.37 -0.60 11.75
CA ALA A 273 -4.54 -1.75 10.85
C ALA A 273 -5.07 -1.31 9.48
N LEU A 274 -6.00 -0.35 9.43
CA LEU A 274 -6.52 0.22 8.19
C LEU A 274 -5.45 1.01 7.43
N ILE A 275 -4.64 1.84 8.11
CA ILE A 275 -3.52 2.58 7.50
C ILE A 275 -2.54 1.62 6.83
N LEU A 276 -2.13 0.55 7.54
CA LEU A 276 -1.18 -0.45 7.03
C LEU A 276 -1.68 -1.27 5.83
N HIS A 277 -3.00 -1.29 5.60
CA HIS A 277 -3.64 -1.99 4.48
C HIS A 277 -4.18 -1.04 3.41
N ALA A 278 -3.97 0.28 3.55
CA ALA A 278 -4.61 1.27 2.69
C ALA A 278 -4.11 1.22 1.23
N ASP A 279 -2.82 0.97 1.03
CA ASP A 279 -2.22 0.75 -0.30
C ASP A 279 -1.12 -0.30 -0.24
N HIS A 280 -0.91 -1.00 -1.36
CA HIS A 280 0.20 -1.94 -1.53
C HIS A 280 0.52 -2.13 -3.03
N GLU A 281 0.65 -1.01 -3.74
CA GLU A 281 1.02 -0.94 -5.16
C GLU A 281 0.16 -1.86 -6.07
N LEU A 282 0.79 -2.53 -7.06
CA LEU A 282 0.16 -3.41 -8.04
C LEU A 282 0.03 -4.86 -7.54
N ASN A 283 -0.54 -5.04 -6.36
CA ASN A 283 -1.00 -6.35 -5.91
C ASN A 283 -2.16 -6.88 -6.79
N ALA A 284 -2.51 -8.16 -6.67
CA ALA A 284 -3.45 -8.82 -7.56
C ALA A 284 -4.83 -8.14 -7.64
N SER A 285 -5.39 -7.70 -6.50
CA SER A 285 -6.70 -7.02 -6.49
C SER A 285 -6.63 -5.61 -7.08
N THR A 286 -5.56 -4.86 -6.81
CA THR A 286 -5.33 -3.56 -7.46
C THR A 286 -5.20 -3.72 -8.97
N PHE A 287 -4.45 -4.73 -9.42
CA PHE A 287 -4.28 -5.02 -10.83
C PHE A 287 -5.61 -5.43 -11.49
N ALA A 288 -6.41 -6.29 -10.86
CA ALA A 288 -7.74 -6.66 -11.35
C ALA A 288 -8.68 -5.45 -11.48
N ALA A 289 -8.68 -4.54 -10.51
CA ALA A 289 -9.44 -3.29 -10.58
C ALA A 289 -9.02 -2.46 -11.79
N ARG A 290 -7.71 -2.31 -12.03
CA ARG A 290 -7.15 -1.57 -13.16
C ARG A 290 -7.49 -2.21 -14.50
N VAL A 291 -7.49 -3.55 -14.59
CA VAL A 291 -7.91 -4.27 -15.80
C VAL A 291 -9.37 -3.95 -16.14
N THR A 292 -10.28 -4.01 -15.16
CA THR A 292 -11.68 -3.63 -15.36
C THR A 292 -11.83 -2.15 -15.73
N ALA A 293 -11.11 -1.25 -15.07
CA ALA A 293 -11.12 0.17 -15.40
C ALA A 293 -10.58 0.47 -16.82
N ALA A 294 -9.58 -0.29 -17.29
CA ALA A 294 -8.99 -0.12 -18.61
C ALA A 294 -9.97 -0.42 -19.76
N THR A 295 -11.09 -1.10 -19.49
CA THR A 295 -12.18 -1.28 -20.47
C THR A 295 -13.17 -0.12 -20.45
N LEU A 296 -12.87 0.98 -19.75
CA LEU A 296 -13.76 2.11 -19.48
C LEU A 296 -15.03 1.73 -18.70
N SER A 297 -14.95 0.66 -17.90
CA SER A 297 -16.02 0.28 -16.98
C SER A 297 -16.08 1.21 -15.76
N ASP A 298 -17.17 1.17 -15.01
CA ASP A 298 -17.39 2.02 -13.84
C ASP A 298 -16.57 1.56 -12.61
N MET A 299 -16.45 2.46 -11.63
CA MET A 299 -15.67 2.20 -10.42
C MET A 299 -16.26 1.07 -9.56
N TYR A 300 -17.59 0.92 -9.52
CA TYR A 300 -18.20 -0.16 -8.75
C TYR A 300 -17.90 -1.53 -9.37
N ALA A 301 -17.91 -1.64 -10.69
CA ALA A 301 -17.48 -2.84 -11.40
C ALA A 301 -16.00 -3.16 -11.12
N ALA A 302 -15.12 -2.16 -11.19
CA ALA A 302 -13.70 -2.32 -10.89
C ALA A 302 -13.45 -2.79 -9.44
N VAL A 303 -14.13 -2.18 -8.46
CA VAL A 303 -13.99 -2.56 -7.05
C VAL A 303 -14.65 -3.91 -6.77
N THR A 304 -15.75 -4.26 -7.43
CA THR A 304 -16.37 -5.59 -7.33
C THR A 304 -15.39 -6.69 -7.81
N SER A 305 -14.68 -6.44 -8.91
CA SER A 305 -13.60 -7.31 -9.42
C SER A 305 -12.44 -7.43 -8.41
N ALA A 306 -12.04 -6.31 -7.82
CA ALA A 306 -10.98 -6.25 -6.81
C ALA A 306 -11.34 -7.07 -5.55
N VAL A 307 -12.57 -6.93 -5.03
CA VAL A 307 -13.09 -7.68 -3.87
C VAL A 307 -13.07 -9.19 -4.15
N GLY A 308 -13.53 -9.60 -5.35
CA GLY A 308 -13.48 -11.00 -5.76
C GLY A 308 -12.06 -11.55 -5.84
N THR A 309 -11.11 -10.74 -6.30
CA THR A 309 -9.68 -11.11 -6.38
C THR A 309 -9.03 -11.16 -5.00
N LEU A 310 -9.39 -10.24 -4.10
CA LEU A 310 -8.90 -10.17 -2.73
C LEU A 310 -9.31 -11.37 -1.88
N LYS A 311 -10.48 -11.97 -2.17
CA LYS A 311 -10.99 -13.17 -1.48
C LYS A 311 -10.04 -14.37 -1.53
N GLY A 312 -9.22 -14.50 -2.57
CA GLY A 312 -8.38 -15.69 -2.76
C GLY A 312 -7.42 -15.96 -1.58
N PRO A 313 -7.20 -17.22 -1.18
CA PRO A 313 -6.36 -17.56 -0.01
C PRO A 313 -4.87 -17.27 -0.21
N LEU A 314 -4.44 -17.01 -1.45
CA LEU A 314 -3.07 -16.59 -1.79
C LEU A 314 -2.92 -15.06 -1.84
N HIS A 315 -3.96 -14.32 -1.46
CA HIS A 315 -3.98 -12.86 -1.42
C HIS A 315 -4.59 -12.39 -0.09
N GLY A 316 -5.75 -11.73 -0.09
CA GLY A 316 -6.37 -11.19 1.12
C GLY A 316 -6.93 -12.25 2.07
N GLY A 317 -7.33 -13.42 1.57
CA GLY A 317 -7.84 -14.53 2.41
C GLY A 317 -6.76 -15.20 3.28
N ALA A 318 -5.49 -14.82 3.13
CA ALA A 318 -4.40 -15.43 3.88
C ALA A 318 -4.50 -15.17 5.39
N ASN A 319 -5.07 -14.05 5.83
CA ASN A 319 -5.22 -13.72 7.25
C ASN A 319 -6.20 -14.66 7.98
N GLU A 320 -7.30 -15.04 7.32
CA GLU A 320 -8.25 -16.04 7.83
C GLU A 320 -7.59 -17.42 7.89
N GLU A 321 -6.85 -17.80 6.85
CA GLU A 321 -6.12 -19.07 6.82
C GLU A 321 -5.03 -19.14 7.89
N VAL A 322 -4.36 -18.03 8.22
CA VAL A 322 -3.45 -17.95 9.38
C VAL A 322 -4.21 -18.30 10.66
N MET A 323 -5.38 -17.69 10.92
CA MET A 323 -6.16 -17.99 12.13
C MET A 323 -6.61 -19.46 12.18
N ARG A 324 -6.97 -20.08 11.05
CA ARG A 324 -7.30 -21.51 10.97
C ARG A 324 -6.11 -22.40 11.35
N VAL A 325 -4.91 -22.06 10.86
CA VAL A 325 -3.68 -22.77 11.22
C VAL A 325 -3.34 -22.58 12.70
N LEU A 326 -3.49 -21.38 13.25
CA LEU A 326 -3.27 -21.14 14.68
C LEU A 326 -4.25 -21.94 15.54
N GLN A 327 -5.51 -22.06 15.13
CA GLN A 327 -6.51 -22.91 15.77
C GLN A 327 -6.19 -24.41 15.66
N GLU A 328 -5.68 -24.86 14.50
CA GLU A 328 -5.21 -26.24 14.30
C GLU A 328 -4.04 -26.58 15.23
N ILE A 329 -3.10 -25.63 15.41
CA ILE A 329 -1.98 -25.75 16.36
C ILE A 329 -2.52 -25.86 17.78
N GLY A 330 -3.35 -24.91 18.20
CA GLY A 330 -4.05 -24.87 19.49
C GLY A 330 -3.16 -24.60 20.72
N ARG A 331 -1.91 -25.10 20.74
CA ARG A 331 -0.94 -24.90 21.83
C ARG A 331 0.51 -24.86 21.33
N LEU A 332 1.36 -24.16 22.08
CA LEU A 332 2.73 -23.82 21.67
C LEU A 332 3.59 -25.04 21.29
N GLU A 333 3.46 -26.15 22.01
CA GLU A 333 4.32 -27.32 21.76
C GLU A 333 3.95 -28.06 20.46
N ARG A 334 2.78 -27.79 19.87
CA ARG A 334 2.33 -28.37 18.60
C ARG A 334 2.78 -27.57 17.38
N VAL A 335 3.30 -26.36 17.55
CA VAL A 335 3.72 -25.49 16.43
C VAL A 335 4.67 -26.25 15.50
N ARG A 336 5.73 -26.86 16.06
CA ARG A 336 6.74 -27.60 15.29
C ARG A 336 6.11 -28.77 14.54
N GLU A 337 5.30 -29.58 15.21
CA GLU A 337 4.63 -30.76 14.63
C GLU A 337 3.74 -30.37 13.43
N VAL A 338 2.84 -29.41 13.63
CA VAL A 338 1.87 -29.00 12.59
C VAL A 338 2.57 -28.37 11.40
N VAL A 339 3.54 -27.48 11.63
CA VAL A 339 4.30 -26.83 10.55
C VAL A 339 5.11 -27.84 9.74
N HIS A 340 5.82 -28.77 10.39
CA HIS A 340 6.57 -29.81 9.66
C HIS A 340 5.65 -30.71 8.85
N ALA A 341 4.52 -31.14 9.40
CA ALA A 341 3.57 -31.99 8.69
C ALA A 341 3.02 -31.30 7.42
N LYS A 342 2.73 -29.99 7.47
CA LYS A 342 2.31 -29.21 6.29
C LYS A 342 3.43 -29.12 5.24
N LEU A 343 4.67 -28.87 5.67
CA LEU A 343 5.83 -28.80 4.78
C LEU A 343 6.13 -30.14 4.10
N GLU A 344 6.02 -31.26 4.81
CA GLU A 344 6.19 -32.62 4.26
C GLU A 344 5.16 -32.90 3.16
N ARG A 345 3.93 -32.40 3.32
CA ARG A 345 2.87 -32.46 2.30
C ARG A 345 2.99 -31.40 1.21
N LYS A 346 4.04 -30.57 1.23
CA LYS A 346 4.28 -29.46 0.29
C LYS A 346 3.16 -28.42 0.28
N GLU A 347 2.46 -28.28 1.39
CA GLU A 347 1.45 -27.24 1.58
C GLU A 347 2.14 -25.89 1.82
N LYS A 348 1.56 -24.80 1.30
CA LYS A 348 2.02 -23.45 1.64
C LYS A 348 1.58 -23.12 3.05
N ILE A 349 2.44 -22.44 3.81
CA ILE A 349 2.11 -21.94 5.14
C ILE A 349 1.51 -20.53 4.99
N PRO A 350 0.21 -20.33 5.30
CA PRO A 350 -0.41 -18.99 5.25
C PRO A 350 0.35 -18.00 6.13
N GLY A 351 0.42 -16.73 5.71
CA GLY A 351 1.18 -15.69 6.42
C GLY A 351 2.68 -15.67 6.13
N PHE A 352 3.23 -16.66 5.43
CA PHE A 352 4.64 -16.70 5.04
C PHE A 352 4.84 -16.58 3.52
N GLY A 353 5.82 -15.77 3.14
CA GLY A 353 6.20 -15.54 1.76
C GLY A 353 5.49 -14.33 1.14
N HIS A 354 6.26 -13.54 0.38
CA HIS A 354 5.75 -12.36 -0.30
C HIS A 354 6.33 -12.29 -1.72
N ARG A 355 5.56 -11.74 -2.68
CA ARG A 355 6.01 -11.68 -4.08
C ARG A 355 7.18 -10.71 -4.27
N VAL A 356 7.12 -9.58 -3.58
CA VAL A 356 8.11 -8.48 -3.61
C VAL A 356 9.14 -8.63 -2.49
N TYR A 357 8.72 -8.52 -1.22
CA TYR A 357 9.62 -8.68 -0.08
C TYR A 357 10.35 -10.03 -0.08
N ARG A 358 11.67 -9.96 -0.11
CA ARG A 358 12.60 -11.10 0.05
C ARG A 358 13.10 -11.23 1.49
N THR A 359 12.84 -10.22 2.32
CA THR A 359 13.20 -10.10 3.74
C THR A 359 11.93 -9.96 4.59
N GLU A 360 11.94 -9.17 5.67
CA GLU A 360 10.78 -8.91 6.52
C GLU A 360 9.84 -7.87 5.88
N ASP A 361 8.54 -8.11 5.95
CA ASP A 361 7.53 -7.12 5.56
C ASP A 361 7.52 -5.96 6.60
N PRO A 362 7.71 -4.70 6.18
CA PRO A 362 7.86 -3.57 7.10
C PRO A 362 6.63 -3.36 7.99
N ARG A 363 5.44 -3.76 7.53
CA ARG A 363 4.19 -3.64 8.29
C ARG A 363 4.13 -4.63 9.46
N VAL A 364 4.84 -5.75 9.36
CA VAL A 364 4.85 -6.81 10.38
C VAL A 364 5.36 -6.28 11.71
N ARG A 365 6.34 -5.36 11.72
CA ARG A 365 6.85 -4.76 12.96
C ARG A 365 5.75 -4.04 13.74
N HIS A 366 4.94 -3.26 13.03
CA HIS A 366 3.82 -2.52 13.63
C HIS A 366 2.69 -3.46 14.08
N LEU A 367 2.32 -4.43 13.23
CA LEU A 367 1.26 -5.40 13.54
C LEU A 367 1.65 -6.32 14.71
N ARG A 368 2.91 -6.76 14.78
CA ARG A 368 3.41 -7.61 15.87
C ARG A 368 3.40 -6.87 17.21
N ARG A 369 3.77 -5.60 17.23
CA ARG A 369 3.66 -4.74 18.41
C ARG A 369 2.20 -4.65 18.87
N LEU A 370 1.28 -4.34 17.96
CA LEU A 370 -0.16 -4.25 18.26
C LEU A 370 -0.73 -5.57 18.77
N ALA A 371 -0.40 -6.69 18.14
CA ALA A 371 -0.87 -8.01 18.56
C ALA A 371 -0.45 -8.33 20.02
N ARG A 372 0.80 -8.01 20.38
CA ARG A 372 1.29 -8.18 21.76
C ARG A 372 0.57 -7.28 22.76
N GLU A 373 0.41 -6.01 22.43
CA GLU A 373 -0.25 -5.02 23.30
C GLU A 373 -1.72 -5.39 23.53
N LEU A 374 -2.43 -5.77 22.46
CA LEU A 374 -3.83 -6.20 22.54
C LEU A 374 -3.99 -7.50 23.33
N GLY A 375 -3.14 -8.50 23.08
CA GLY A 375 -3.17 -9.77 23.82
C GLY A 375 -2.89 -9.58 25.31
N ALA A 376 -1.88 -8.77 25.66
CA ALA A 376 -1.56 -8.45 27.05
C ALA A 376 -2.74 -7.76 27.76
N ARG A 377 -3.44 -6.85 27.08
CA ARG A 377 -4.63 -6.16 27.62
C ARG A 377 -5.82 -7.10 27.76
N ALA A 378 -6.03 -8.01 26.81
CA ALA A 378 -7.07 -9.02 26.87
C ALA A 378 -6.79 -10.10 27.93
N GLY A 379 -5.57 -10.14 28.49
CA GLY A 379 -5.12 -11.19 29.39
C GLY A 379 -4.87 -12.53 28.69
N ASP A 380 -4.74 -12.52 27.37
CA ASP A 380 -4.55 -13.71 26.53
C ASP A 380 -3.49 -13.42 25.44
N LEU A 381 -2.29 -13.96 25.67
CA LEU A 381 -1.17 -13.88 24.73
C LEU A 381 -1.06 -15.12 23.83
N THR A 382 -1.99 -16.08 23.94
CA THR A 382 -1.89 -17.38 23.25
C THR A 382 -1.62 -17.20 21.77
N TRP A 383 -2.41 -16.36 21.08
CA TRP A 383 -2.25 -16.14 19.64
C TRP A 383 -0.93 -15.49 19.26
N PHE A 384 -0.42 -14.59 20.10
CA PHE A 384 0.87 -13.93 19.89
C PHE A 384 2.03 -14.89 20.07
N GLU A 385 1.96 -15.78 21.05
CA GLU A 385 3.02 -16.78 21.32
C GLU A 385 3.10 -17.86 20.24
N LEU A 386 1.99 -18.13 19.54
CA LEU A 386 1.96 -19.07 18.43
C LEU A 386 2.56 -18.51 17.11
N THR A 387 2.85 -17.21 17.03
CA THR A 387 3.34 -16.48 15.83
C THR A 387 4.76 -15.94 15.96
#